data_AF-A0AAU4BPB7-F1
#
_entry.id   AF-A0AAU4BPB7-F1
#
_cell.length_a   1.000
_cell.length_b   1.000
_cell.length_c   1.000
_cell.angle_alpha   90.00
_cell.angle_beta   90.00
_cell.angle_gamma   90.00
#
_symmetry.space_group_name_H-M   'P 1'
#
loop_
_entity.id
_entity.type
_entity.pdbx_description
1 polymer ?
#
loop_
_entity_poly.entity_id
_entity_poly.type
_entity_poly.pdbx_seq_one_letter_code
_entity_poly.pdbx_strand_id
1 'polypeptide(L)'
;MTLDTKVYVLDRISHRDVFVKCNQLISATEATEFRDEQVGASRKDGPASGAPWSLGNKAGQGLCALLDIYYRPDAPLRAKDGDCHWFCDPDCDDAEHDTRACWLEVSFDTAYGYRDEQGRGCGDLHASLVAQLGQWLDERGVRWLWENEFTGEIHSGYDRLIDLCAGGFEAAAWFRTPVLPAIEQQIGGAR
;
A
#
# COMPACT_ATOMS: atom_id res chain seq x y z
N MET A 1 -3.22 6.38 12.65
CA MET A 1 -3.58 5.04 12.18
C MET A 1 -4.06 5.20 10.75
N THR A 2 -3.60 4.34 9.86
CA THR A 2 -3.73 4.45 8.40
C THR A 2 -4.46 3.24 7.84
N LEU A 3 -5.07 3.41 6.67
CA LEU A 3 -5.52 2.33 5.81
C LEU A 3 -4.40 2.08 4.79
N ASP A 4 -3.76 0.91 4.79
CA ASP A 4 -2.82 0.43 3.79
C ASP A 4 -3.42 -0.76 3.03
N THR A 5 -3.63 -0.61 1.73
CA THR A 5 -4.13 -1.70 0.88
C THR A 5 -3.03 -2.16 -0.06
N LYS A 6 -2.68 -3.44 0.05
CA LYS A 6 -1.62 -4.06 -0.77
C LYS A 6 -2.22 -4.81 -1.95
N VAL A 7 -1.60 -4.66 -3.11
CA VAL A 7 -1.89 -5.39 -4.34
C VAL A 7 -0.65 -6.17 -4.74
N TYR A 8 -0.79 -7.49 -4.86
CA TYR A 8 0.27 -8.40 -5.28
C TYR A 8 0.16 -8.69 -6.76
N VAL A 9 1.17 -8.31 -7.54
CA VAL A 9 1.25 -8.59 -8.98
C VAL A 9 1.97 -9.91 -9.17
N LEU A 10 1.28 -10.93 -9.68
CA LEU A 10 1.76 -12.31 -9.67
C LEU A 10 2.62 -12.68 -10.88
N ASP A 11 2.55 -11.89 -11.96
CA ASP A 11 3.29 -12.14 -13.19
C ASP A 11 4.33 -11.05 -13.45
N ARG A 12 5.35 -11.40 -14.24
CA ARG A 12 6.41 -10.46 -14.60
C ARG A 12 5.84 -9.30 -15.42
N ILE A 13 6.02 -8.09 -14.93
CA ILE A 13 5.68 -6.84 -15.61
C ILE A 13 6.73 -5.77 -15.29
N SER A 14 6.86 -4.76 -16.17
CA SER A 14 7.67 -3.57 -15.91
C SER A 14 7.17 -2.82 -14.67
N HIS A 15 7.98 -2.76 -13.61
CA HIS A 15 7.69 -1.96 -12.42
C HIS A 15 7.53 -0.46 -12.76
N ARG A 16 8.22 0.03 -13.80
CA ARG A 16 8.07 1.41 -14.28
C ARG A 16 6.70 1.65 -14.89
N ASP A 17 6.15 0.69 -15.63
CA ASP A 17 4.83 0.83 -16.25
C ASP A 17 3.75 0.83 -15.18
N VAL A 18 3.87 -0.05 -14.18
CA VAL A 18 2.98 -0.09 -13.01
C VAL A 18 3.08 1.23 -12.25
N PHE A 19 4.29 1.75 -12.02
CA PHE A 19 4.49 3.04 -11.36
C PHE A 19 3.85 4.20 -12.11
N VAL A 20 4.03 4.29 -13.43
CA VAL A 20 3.37 5.31 -14.25
C VAL A 20 1.86 5.22 -14.14
N LYS A 21 1.29 4.01 -14.17
CA LYS A 21 -0.15 3.81 -13.98
C LYS A 21 -0.60 4.25 -12.59
N CYS A 22 0.07 3.83 -11.53
CA CYS A 22 -0.28 4.23 -10.17
C CYS A 22 -0.19 5.74 -9.97
N ASN A 23 0.81 6.41 -10.55
CA ASN A 23 0.93 7.87 -10.54
C ASN A 23 -0.27 8.57 -11.20
N GLN A 24 -0.78 8.03 -12.31
CA GLN A 24 -2.01 8.53 -12.92
C GLN A 24 -3.22 8.36 -11.99
N LEU A 25 -3.33 7.22 -11.31
CA LEU A 25 -4.44 6.93 -10.40
C LEU A 25 -4.47 7.87 -9.19
N ILE A 26 -3.31 8.19 -8.63
CA ILE A 26 -3.21 9.12 -7.49
C ILE A 26 -3.15 10.59 -7.91
N SER A 27 -3.34 10.88 -9.19
CA SER A 27 -3.29 12.23 -9.79
C SER A 27 -1.96 12.96 -9.55
N ALA A 28 -0.84 12.22 -9.56
CA ALA A 28 0.48 12.82 -9.49
C ALA A 28 0.75 13.70 -10.71
N THR A 29 1.55 14.75 -10.51
CA THR A 29 1.88 15.74 -11.54
C THR A 29 3.39 15.77 -11.77
N GLU A 30 3.86 16.56 -12.75
CA GLU A 30 5.29 16.77 -12.97
C GLU A 30 6.02 17.41 -11.77
N ALA A 31 5.28 18.10 -10.90
CA ALA A 31 5.83 18.68 -9.66
C ALA A 31 5.95 17.66 -8.52
N THR A 32 5.42 16.44 -8.68
CA THR A 32 5.47 15.41 -7.65
C THR A 32 6.89 14.85 -7.51
N GLU A 33 7.41 14.86 -6.29
CA GLU A 33 8.65 14.20 -5.93
C GLU A 33 8.44 12.71 -5.65
N PHE A 34 9.39 11.92 -6.12
CA PHE A 34 9.40 10.47 -5.94
C PHE A 34 10.74 10.00 -5.33
N ARG A 35 10.69 8.86 -4.65
CA ARG A 35 11.86 8.09 -4.19
C ARG A 35 12.01 6.84 -5.04
N ASP A 36 13.26 6.43 -5.26
CA ASP A 36 13.62 5.15 -5.85
C ASP A 36 14.87 4.67 -5.13
N GLU A 37 14.69 3.86 -4.11
CA GLU A 37 15.73 3.54 -3.15
C GLU A 37 15.72 2.07 -2.75
N GLN A 38 16.90 1.55 -2.44
CA GLN A 38 16.99 0.19 -1.92
C GLN A 38 16.46 0.15 -0.48
N VAL A 39 15.61 -0.82 -0.18
CA VAL A 39 15.04 -0.99 1.15
C VAL A 39 16.16 -1.18 2.16
N GLY A 40 16.14 -0.36 3.22
CA GLY A 40 17.18 -0.36 4.25
C GLY A 40 18.40 0.50 3.93
N ALA A 41 18.39 1.31 2.86
CA ALA A 41 19.49 2.21 2.54
C ALA A 41 19.85 3.21 3.66
N SER A 42 18.89 3.55 4.52
CA SER A 42 19.08 4.42 5.69
C SER A 42 19.56 3.70 6.95
N ARG A 43 19.67 2.36 6.93
CA ARG A 43 20.19 1.58 8.06
C ARG A 43 21.69 1.84 8.23
N LYS A 44 22.17 1.82 9.47
CA LYS A 44 23.59 2.05 9.81
C LYS A 44 24.54 1.11 9.06
N ASP A 45 24.11 -0.14 8.87
CA ASP A 45 24.89 -1.19 8.20
C ASP A 45 24.62 -1.27 6.68
N GLY A 46 23.82 -0.33 6.16
CA GLY A 46 23.37 -0.31 4.77
C GLY A 46 22.26 -1.33 4.48
N PRO A 47 21.81 -1.42 3.22
CA PRO A 47 20.82 -2.41 2.80
C PRO A 47 21.44 -3.81 2.83
N ALA A 48 20.64 -4.81 3.22
CA ALA A 48 21.06 -6.20 3.18
C ALA A 48 21.40 -6.63 1.74
N SER A 49 22.31 -7.60 1.59
CA SER A 49 22.62 -8.17 0.28
C SER A 49 21.35 -8.75 -0.34
N GLY A 50 21.02 -8.30 -1.55
CA GLY A 50 19.77 -8.66 -2.19
C GLY A 50 18.53 -8.06 -1.51
N ALA A 51 18.62 -6.89 -0.85
CA ALA A 51 17.41 -6.16 -0.47
C ALA A 51 16.63 -5.69 -1.73
N PRO A 52 15.29 -5.72 -1.69
CA PRO A 52 14.47 -5.19 -2.76
C PRO A 52 14.57 -3.66 -2.84
N TRP A 53 13.98 -3.10 -3.89
CA TRP A 53 13.86 -1.67 -4.11
C TRP A 53 12.43 -1.22 -3.79
N SER A 54 12.29 0.02 -3.34
CA SER A 54 11.02 0.72 -3.21
C SER A 54 11.00 1.95 -4.11
N LEU A 55 9.94 2.07 -4.91
CA LEU A 55 9.65 3.21 -5.78
C LEU A 55 8.30 3.82 -5.35
N GLY A 56 8.29 5.09 -4.95
CA GLY A 56 7.12 5.67 -4.29
C GLY A 56 7.12 7.19 -4.19
N ASN A 57 6.06 7.75 -3.61
CA ASN A 57 5.89 9.21 -3.41
C ASN A 57 6.12 9.61 -1.94
N LYS A 58 6.41 10.88 -1.69
CA LYS A 58 6.54 11.41 -0.31
C LYS A 58 5.22 11.94 0.23
N ALA A 59 5.06 11.87 1.55
CA ALA A 59 3.96 12.51 2.26
C ALA A 59 3.98 14.04 2.15
N GLY A 60 2.81 14.67 2.34
CA GLY A 60 2.67 16.13 2.34
C GLY A 60 2.59 16.78 0.96
N GLN A 61 2.52 16.00 -0.12
CA GLN A 61 2.48 16.51 -1.49
C GLN A 61 1.06 16.74 -2.06
N GLY A 62 0.03 16.62 -1.21
CA GLY A 62 -1.38 16.82 -1.62
C GLY A 62 -1.98 15.69 -2.47
N LEU A 63 -1.32 14.54 -2.55
CA LEU A 63 -1.80 13.36 -3.27
C LEU A 63 -2.86 12.62 -2.45
N CYS A 64 -3.76 11.90 -3.13
CA CYS A 64 -4.85 11.19 -2.44
C CYS A 64 -4.40 9.95 -1.67
N ALA A 65 -3.22 9.40 -1.98
CA ALA A 65 -2.61 8.28 -1.26
C ALA A 65 -1.09 8.35 -1.30
N LEU A 66 -0.45 7.82 -0.27
CA LEU A 66 0.93 7.39 -0.34
C LEU A 66 1.01 6.14 -1.22
N LEU A 67 2.01 6.11 -2.09
CA LEU A 67 2.27 5.02 -3.01
C LEU A 67 3.67 4.48 -2.72
N ASP A 68 3.76 3.18 -2.52
CA ASP A 68 5.01 2.42 -2.53
C ASP A 68 4.87 1.21 -3.45
N ILE A 69 5.89 0.98 -4.28
CA ILE A 69 6.01 -0.21 -5.11
C ILE A 69 7.30 -0.91 -4.74
N TYR A 70 7.17 -2.10 -4.17
CA TYR A 70 8.30 -2.96 -3.87
C TYR A 70 8.59 -3.87 -5.05
N TYR A 71 9.87 -3.94 -5.45
CA TYR A 71 10.28 -4.70 -6.63
C TYR A 71 11.71 -5.23 -6.54
N ARG A 72 12.02 -6.17 -7.42
CA ARG A 72 13.39 -6.55 -7.79
C ARG A 72 13.53 -6.42 -9.31
N PRO A 73 14.64 -5.87 -9.84
CA PRO A 73 14.78 -5.65 -11.28
C PRO A 73 14.65 -6.93 -12.14
N ASP A 74 15.27 -8.02 -11.69
CA ASP A 74 15.46 -9.24 -12.52
C ASP A 74 14.89 -10.52 -11.90
N ALA A 75 14.13 -10.41 -10.80
CA ALA A 75 13.59 -11.56 -10.07
C ALA A 75 12.21 -11.24 -9.49
N PRO A 76 11.40 -12.25 -9.14
CA PRO A 76 10.20 -12.03 -8.33
C PRO A 76 10.57 -11.34 -7.01
N LEU A 77 9.77 -10.37 -6.55
CA LEU A 77 9.91 -9.77 -5.22
C LEU A 77 9.95 -10.85 -4.14
N ARG A 78 9.01 -11.79 -4.21
CA ARG A 78 8.91 -13.00 -3.38
C ARG A 78 8.64 -14.22 -4.26
N ALA A 79 9.46 -15.25 -4.11
CA ALA A 79 9.35 -16.48 -4.91
C ALA A 79 8.35 -17.50 -4.33
N LYS A 80 8.05 -17.39 -3.03
CA LYS A 80 7.12 -18.25 -2.28
C LYS A 80 6.29 -17.40 -1.32
N ASP A 81 5.11 -17.88 -0.96
CA ASP A 81 4.30 -17.29 0.10
C ASP A 81 5.05 -17.36 1.45
N GLY A 82 4.83 -16.37 2.31
CA GLY A 82 5.45 -16.26 3.64
C GLY A 82 6.90 -15.76 3.65
N ASP A 83 7.49 -15.41 2.50
CA ASP A 83 8.87 -14.89 2.43
C ASP A 83 8.94 -13.43 2.90
N CYS A 84 9.27 -13.21 4.17
CA CYS A 84 9.30 -11.88 4.80
C CYS A 84 10.71 -11.33 5.06
N HIS A 85 11.76 -12.02 4.60
CA HIS A 85 13.17 -11.83 4.98
C HIS A 85 13.76 -10.43 4.77
N TRP A 86 13.08 -9.52 4.07
CA TRP A 86 13.59 -8.20 3.70
C TRP A 86 13.07 -7.04 4.58
N PHE A 87 12.00 -7.24 5.37
CA PHE A 87 11.54 -6.23 6.34
C PHE A 87 11.65 -6.70 7.79
N CYS A 88 11.73 -8.01 8.02
CA CYS A 88 11.80 -8.57 9.36
C CYS A 88 13.23 -8.74 9.86
N ASP A 89 13.38 -8.85 11.18
CA ASP A 89 14.67 -9.16 11.80
C ASP A 89 15.13 -10.58 11.40
N PRO A 90 16.45 -10.88 11.46
CA PRO A 90 17.00 -12.17 11.06
C PRO A 90 16.41 -13.38 11.79
N ASP A 91 15.82 -13.16 12.96
CA ASP A 91 15.20 -14.17 13.82
C ASP A 91 13.67 -14.30 13.60
N CYS A 92 13.12 -13.65 12.56
CA CYS A 92 11.72 -13.81 12.19
C CYS A 92 11.46 -15.23 11.67
N ASP A 93 10.47 -15.91 12.24
CA ASP A 93 10.17 -17.32 11.95
C ASP A 93 9.32 -17.53 10.70
N ASP A 94 9.14 -16.48 9.88
CA ASP A 94 8.26 -16.40 8.70
C ASP A 94 6.78 -16.78 8.97
N ALA A 95 6.42 -17.22 10.18
CA ALA A 95 5.13 -17.85 10.48
C ALA A 95 4.01 -16.83 10.71
N GLU A 96 4.36 -15.58 11.04
CA GLU A 96 3.40 -14.51 11.37
C GLU A 96 3.08 -13.57 10.20
N HIS A 97 3.71 -13.75 9.03
CA HIS A 97 3.54 -12.84 7.89
C HIS A 97 2.82 -13.51 6.72
N ASP A 98 1.53 -13.23 6.54
CA ASP A 98 0.73 -13.67 5.37
C ASP A 98 1.08 -12.83 4.13
N THR A 99 2.30 -13.01 3.64
CA THR A 99 2.78 -12.39 2.38
C THR A 99 2.66 -13.36 1.22
N ARG A 100 2.40 -12.82 0.02
CA ARG A 100 2.21 -13.64 -1.19
C ARG A 100 3.38 -13.60 -2.15
N ALA A 101 3.65 -14.73 -2.79
CA ALA A 101 4.56 -14.83 -3.92
C ALA A 101 4.12 -13.85 -5.02
N CYS A 102 5.02 -12.98 -5.45
CA CYS A 102 4.70 -11.93 -6.40
C CYS A 102 5.96 -11.37 -7.06
N TRP A 103 5.78 -10.73 -8.21
CA TRP A 103 6.80 -9.95 -8.87
C TRP A 103 6.90 -8.53 -8.33
N LEU A 104 5.75 -7.95 -7.97
CA LEU A 104 5.64 -6.61 -7.39
C LEU A 104 4.60 -6.63 -6.26
N GLU A 105 4.82 -5.78 -5.27
CA GLU A 105 3.81 -5.39 -4.30
C GLU A 105 3.58 -3.89 -4.44
N VAL A 106 2.32 -3.50 -4.61
CA VAL A 106 1.88 -2.10 -4.68
C VAL A 106 1.09 -1.80 -3.42
N SER A 107 1.51 -0.80 -2.66
CA SER A 107 0.83 -0.30 -1.46
C SER A 107 0.20 1.06 -1.77
N PHE A 108 -1.07 1.19 -1.41
CA PHE A 108 -1.77 2.47 -1.31
C PHE A 108 -2.07 2.72 0.17
N ASP A 109 -1.52 3.79 0.73
CA ASP A 109 -1.69 4.15 2.14
C ASP A 109 -2.39 5.52 2.27
N THR A 110 -3.45 5.58 3.09
CA THR A 110 -4.13 6.82 3.48
C THR A 110 -4.38 6.90 4.98
N ALA A 111 -4.46 8.11 5.53
CA ALA A 111 -4.86 8.28 6.93
C ALA A 111 -6.32 7.85 7.16
N TYR A 112 -6.60 7.13 8.26
CA TYR A 112 -7.98 6.86 8.64
C TYR A 112 -8.76 8.16 8.84
N GLY A 113 -9.98 8.20 8.33
CA GLY A 113 -10.82 9.39 8.34
C GLY A 113 -10.59 10.36 7.17
N TYR A 114 -9.62 10.09 6.28
CA TYR A 114 -9.45 10.80 5.01
C TYR A 114 -10.77 10.88 4.24
N ARG A 115 -11.01 12.05 3.65
CA ARG A 115 -12.05 12.26 2.65
C ARG A 115 -11.48 13.04 1.48
N ASP A 116 -11.85 12.63 0.27
CA ASP A 116 -11.53 13.42 -0.91
C ASP A 116 -12.51 14.60 -1.08
N GLU A 117 -12.28 15.42 -2.11
CA GLU A 117 -13.12 16.58 -2.45
C GLU A 117 -14.59 16.21 -2.76
N GLN A 118 -14.85 14.94 -3.09
CA GLN A 118 -16.18 14.41 -3.39
C GLN A 118 -16.85 13.80 -2.15
N GLY A 119 -16.16 13.81 -1.00
CA GLY A 119 -16.63 13.27 0.27
C GLY A 119 -16.45 11.75 0.41
N ARG A 120 -15.82 11.06 -0.54
CA ARG A 120 -15.53 9.61 -0.47
C ARG A 120 -14.56 9.34 0.67
N GLY A 121 -14.78 8.26 1.43
CA GLY A 121 -13.87 7.87 2.51
C GLY A 121 -12.62 7.15 1.99
N CYS A 122 -11.64 6.95 2.88
CA CYS A 122 -10.45 6.12 2.60
C CYS A 122 -10.79 4.74 1.99
N GLY A 123 -11.79 4.04 2.52
CA GLY A 123 -12.24 2.75 1.99
C GLY A 123 -12.73 2.81 0.53
N ASP A 124 -13.58 3.78 0.22
CA ASP A 124 -14.09 4.01 -1.14
C ASP A 124 -12.97 4.36 -2.13
N LEU A 125 -12.02 5.18 -1.68
CA LEU A 125 -10.85 5.55 -2.46
C LEU A 125 -10.00 4.31 -2.76
N HIS A 126 -9.72 3.48 -1.75
CA HIS A 126 -8.88 2.29 -1.92
C HIS A 126 -9.55 1.26 -2.83
N ALA A 127 -10.85 0.99 -2.65
CA ALA A 127 -11.60 0.13 -3.56
C ALA A 127 -11.52 0.63 -5.02
N SER A 128 -11.65 1.95 -5.21
CA SER A 128 -11.53 2.60 -6.53
C SER A 128 -10.12 2.50 -7.12
N LEU A 129 -9.06 2.66 -6.31
CA LEU A 129 -7.68 2.55 -6.76
C LEU A 129 -7.34 1.11 -7.17
N VAL A 130 -7.71 0.14 -6.32
CA VAL A 130 -7.48 -1.30 -6.57
C VAL A 130 -8.24 -1.75 -7.82
N ALA A 131 -9.52 -1.37 -7.96
CA ALA A 131 -10.30 -1.71 -9.15
C ALA A 131 -9.68 -1.16 -10.45
N GLN A 132 -9.24 0.09 -10.46
CA GLN A 132 -8.66 0.70 -11.66
C GLN A 132 -7.25 0.19 -12.00
N LEU A 133 -6.45 -0.15 -10.99
CA LEU A 133 -5.18 -0.84 -11.20
C LEU A 133 -5.44 -2.25 -11.74
N GLY A 134 -6.37 -2.98 -11.12
CA GLY A 134 -6.81 -4.31 -11.52
C GLY A 134 -7.25 -4.39 -12.97
N GLN A 135 -8.11 -3.47 -13.41
CA GLN A 135 -8.54 -3.39 -14.81
C GLN A 135 -7.36 -3.23 -15.77
N TRP A 136 -6.40 -2.39 -15.43
CA TRP A 136 -5.23 -2.14 -16.25
C TRP A 136 -4.29 -3.36 -16.32
N LEU A 137 -4.23 -4.16 -15.25
CA LEU A 137 -3.50 -5.44 -15.20
C LEU A 137 -4.21 -6.52 -16.03
N ASP A 138 -5.54 -6.62 -15.92
CA ASP A 138 -6.36 -7.55 -16.68
C ASP A 138 -6.24 -7.32 -18.20
N GLU A 139 -6.23 -6.06 -18.63
CA GLU A 139 -6.00 -5.66 -20.04
C GLU A 139 -4.66 -6.17 -20.59
N ARG A 140 -3.70 -6.51 -19.71
CA ARG A 140 -2.37 -7.05 -20.03
C ARG A 140 -2.26 -8.55 -19.77
N GLY A 141 -3.33 -9.20 -19.32
CA GLY A 141 -3.32 -10.61 -18.94
C GLY A 141 -2.44 -10.91 -17.72
N VAL A 142 -2.26 -9.94 -16.83
CA VAL A 142 -1.42 -10.05 -15.64
C VAL A 142 -2.30 -10.40 -14.44
N ARG A 143 -1.99 -11.51 -13.76
CA ARG A 143 -2.73 -11.96 -12.57
C ARG A 143 -2.34 -11.12 -11.36
N TRP A 144 -3.31 -10.86 -10.50
CA TRP A 144 -3.11 -10.05 -9.31
C TRP A 144 -4.05 -10.47 -8.16
N LEU A 145 -3.59 -10.24 -6.94
CA LEU A 145 -4.33 -10.41 -5.69
C LEU A 145 -4.30 -9.09 -4.92
N TRP A 146 -5.17 -8.94 -3.92
CA TRP A 146 -5.09 -7.81 -2.99
C TRP A 146 -5.40 -8.26 -1.56
N GLU A 147 -4.82 -7.56 -0.58
CA GLU A 147 -4.99 -7.80 0.86
C GLU A 147 -5.98 -6.79 1.45
N ASN A 148 -7.00 -7.30 2.13
CA ASN A 148 -7.90 -6.49 2.91
C ASN A 148 -7.31 -6.26 4.31
N GLU A 149 -6.72 -5.08 4.55
CA GLU A 149 -6.08 -4.75 5.83
C GLU A 149 -6.97 -4.95 7.06
N PHE A 150 -8.29 -4.75 6.93
CA PHE A 150 -9.22 -4.90 8.06
C PHE A 150 -9.34 -6.34 8.55
N THR A 151 -9.08 -7.31 7.67
CA THR A 151 -9.29 -8.74 7.94
C THR A 151 -8.04 -9.59 7.77
N GLY A 152 -7.03 -9.06 7.06
CA GLY A 152 -5.88 -9.82 6.55
C GLY A 152 -6.24 -10.77 5.40
N GLU A 153 -7.50 -10.84 4.95
CA GLU A 153 -7.90 -11.77 3.90
C GLU A 153 -7.33 -11.35 2.54
N ILE A 154 -6.92 -12.35 1.76
CA ILE A 154 -6.37 -12.18 0.41
C ILE A 154 -7.47 -12.52 -0.61
N HIS A 155 -7.71 -11.61 -1.53
CA HIS A 155 -8.74 -11.74 -2.56
C HIS A 155 -8.13 -11.73 -3.96
N SER A 156 -8.77 -12.44 -4.89
CA SER A 156 -8.38 -12.48 -6.29
C SER A 156 -9.24 -11.52 -7.10
N GLY A 157 -8.61 -10.73 -7.98
CA GLY A 157 -9.33 -9.80 -8.84
C GLY A 157 -10.22 -8.83 -8.04
N TYR A 158 -11.46 -8.68 -8.49
CA TYR A 158 -12.42 -7.72 -7.92
C TYR A 158 -13.23 -8.26 -6.74
N ASP A 159 -12.95 -9.49 -6.31
CA ASP A 159 -13.70 -10.13 -5.24
C ASP A 159 -13.64 -9.28 -3.98
N ARG A 160 -14.82 -9.02 -3.38
CA ARG A 160 -14.98 -8.39 -2.06
C ARG A 160 -14.40 -6.98 -1.91
N LEU A 161 -14.17 -6.25 -3.00
CA LEU A 161 -13.75 -4.84 -2.93
C LEU A 161 -14.71 -3.95 -2.13
N ILE A 162 -16.00 -4.30 -2.08
CA ILE A 162 -17.01 -3.60 -1.27
C ILE A 162 -16.69 -3.63 0.24
N ASP A 163 -15.91 -4.60 0.71
CA ASP A 163 -15.54 -4.74 2.11
C ASP A 163 -14.56 -3.63 2.54
N LEU A 164 -13.75 -3.10 1.61
CA LEU A 164 -12.92 -1.92 1.87
C LEU A 164 -13.78 -0.68 2.16
N CYS A 165 -14.88 -0.50 1.42
CA CYS A 165 -15.82 0.61 1.64
C CYS A 165 -16.46 0.51 3.04
N ALA A 166 -16.94 -0.68 3.41
CA ALA A 166 -17.58 -0.92 4.70
C ALA A 166 -16.60 -0.75 5.87
N GLY A 167 -15.42 -1.39 5.79
CA GLY A 167 -14.37 -1.26 6.81
C GLY A 167 -13.85 0.17 6.95
N GLY A 168 -13.69 0.89 5.83
CA GLY A 168 -13.28 2.30 5.85
C GLY A 168 -14.31 3.22 6.51
N PHE A 169 -15.61 2.90 6.40
CA PHE A 169 -16.66 3.63 7.11
C PHE A 169 -16.58 3.40 8.62
N GLU A 170 -16.41 2.15 9.07
CA GLU A 170 -16.28 1.79 10.48
C GLU A 170 -14.99 2.36 11.09
N ALA A 171 -13.86 2.25 10.42
CA ALA A 171 -12.58 2.81 10.85
C ALA A 171 -12.62 4.35 10.90
N ALA A 172 -13.27 5.01 9.94
CA ALA A 172 -13.47 6.46 9.99
C ALA A 172 -14.40 6.88 11.14
N ALA A 173 -15.41 6.08 11.47
CA ALA A 173 -16.27 6.33 12.63
C ALA A 173 -15.51 6.16 13.95
N TRP A 174 -14.72 5.09 14.09
CA TRP A 174 -13.83 4.89 15.24
C TRP A 174 -12.75 5.99 15.34
N PHE A 175 -12.16 6.44 14.25
CA PHE A 175 -11.18 7.52 14.32
C PHE A 175 -11.82 8.82 14.81
N ARG A 176 -13.02 9.16 14.31
CA ARG A 176 -13.69 10.43 14.64
C ARG A 176 -14.34 10.46 16.02
N THR A 177 -14.84 9.32 16.51
CA THR A 177 -15.68 9.31 17.73
C THR A 177 -14.86 9.11 19.00
N PRO A 178 -14.05 8.05 19.14
CA PRO A 178 -13.18 7.89 20.31
C PRO A 178 -11.77 8.50 20.18
N VAL A 179 -11.12 8.44 19.00
CA VAL A 179 -9.67 8.71 18.91
C VAL A 179 -9.33 10.18 18.75
N LEU A 180 -9.92 10.85 17.77
CA LEU A 180 -9.65 12.26 17.48
C LEU A 180 -9.93 13.16 18.70
N PRO A 181 -11.05 13.01 19.43
CA PRO A 181 -11.29 13.79 20.65
C PRO A 181 -10.29 13.49 21.77
N ALA A 182 -9.80 12.25 21.89
CA ALA A 182 -8.80 11.89 22.91
C ALA A 182 -7.43 12.51 22.61
N ILE A 183 -7.04 12.55 21.34
CA ILE A 183 -5.82 13.25 20.87
C ILE A 183 -5.95 14.75 21.14
N GLU A 184 -7.09 15.36 20.79
CA GLU A 184 -7.35 16.79 21.02
C GLU A 184 -7.34 17.14 22.52
N GLN A 185 -7.86 16.27 23.39
CA GLN A 185 -7.81 16.45 24.85
C GLN A 185 -6.38 16.37 25.41
N GLN A 186 -5.53 15.48 24.88
CA GLN A 186 -4.12 15.42 25.28
C GLN A 186 -3.33 16.65 24.84
N ILE A 187 -3.63 17.21 23.67
CA ILE A 187 -2.99 18.43 23.17
C ILE A 187 -3.54 19.67 23.90
N GLY A 188 -4.82 19.69 24.26
CA GLY A 188 -5.47 20.77 24.98
C GLY A 188 -5.19 20.81 26.50
N GLY A 189 -4.84 19.68 27.11
CA GLY A 189 -4.49 19.57 28.53
C GLY A 189 -3.03 19.89 28.89
N ALA A 190 -2.19 20.16 27.89
CA ALA A 190 -0.77 20.51 28.07
C ALA A 190 -0.53 22.04 28.20
N ARG A 191 -1.49 22.78 28.75
CA ARG A 191 -1.36 24.23 29.05
C ARG A 191 -1.58 24.51 30.52
#